data_AF-A0A9D7PM81-F1
#
_entry.id   AF-A0A9D7PM81-F1
#
_cell.length_a   1.000
_cell.length_b   1.000
_cell.length_c   1.000
_cell.angle_alpha   90.00
_cell.angle_beta   90.00
_cell.angle_gamma   90.00
#
_symmetry.space_group_name_H-M   'P 1'
#
loop_
_entity.id
_entity.type
_entity.pdbx_description
1 polymer ?
#
loop_
_entity_poly.entity_id
_entity_poly.type
_entity_poly.pdbx_seq_one_letter_code
_entity_poly.pdbx_strand_id
1 'polypeptide(L)'
;MLKVCLDEIDRCKPFLIGIIGDRYGWVPPAGRMKAAENEKNFISTIENKSITALEIEYGVLANTEQMKRSRFYFRAPLNYDQMPADRAKEFSDMHNPELDKDFAEQRLVAYKALIVAKVGKEKVFEYSDLDDFKQKVLEQIWSELDAETKDQEDQRPKTWQKKERLFLEEFIEERTIAFSGREDVINHLKDFAKSPAGYDNCGLSITGESGSGKSALFAKLHKELQKENLFVLAHAAGISLRSNSLENMLTIWIEELR
;
A
#
# COMPACT_ATOMS: atom_id res chain seq x y z
N MET A 1 19.04 2.21 3.12
CA MET A 1 18.02 2.20 4.17
C MET A 1 17.12 3.42 4.07
N LEU A 2 17.65 4.64 4.21
CA LEU A 2 16.81 5.86 4.19
C LEU A 2 16.06 6.07 2.86
N LYS A 3 16.69 5.79 1.71
CA LYS A 3 16.02 5.73 0.41
C LYS A 3 14.80 4.82 0.38
N VAL A 4 14.90 3.63 0.97
CA VAL A 4 13.80 2.66 1.00
C VAL A 4 12.62 3.23 1.79
N CYS A 5 12.87 3.87 2.94
CA CYS A 5 11.81 4.54 3.69
C CYS A 5 11.09 5.61 2.83
N LEU A 6 11.86 6.44 2.10
CA LEU A 6 11.28 7.49 1.26
C LEU A 6 10.54 6.92 0.02
N ASP A 7 11.05 5.85 -0.59
CA ASP A 7 10.37 5.13 -1.68
C ASP A 7 9.03 4.53 -1.20
N GLU A 8 8.97 4.01 0.03
CA GLU A 8 7.73 3.51 0.61
C GLU A 8 6.76 4.64 0.94
N ILE A 9 7.24 5.81 1.41
CA ILE A 9 6.39 7.00 1.58
C ILE A 9 5.75 7.42 0.24
N ASP A 10 6.49 7.37 -0.86
CA ASP A 10 5.95 7.69 -2.19
C ASP A 10 4.83 6.73 -2.62
N ARG A 11 4.85 5.49 -2.11
CA ARG A 11 3.84 4.44 -2.35
C ARG A 11 2.65 4.51 -1.37
N CYS A 12 2.84 5.10 -0.19
CA CYS A 12 1.81 5.28 0.84
C CYS A 12 0.85 6.43 0.47
N LYS A 13 0.01 6.20 -0.54
CA LYS A 13 -1.06 7.10 -0.98
C LYS A 13 -2.40 6.34 -0.92
N PRO A 14 -3.52 7.02 -0.62
CA PRO A 14 -3.66 8.47 -0.47
C PRO A 14 -3.46 9.00 0.96
N PHE A 15 -3.43 8.14 1.99
CA PHE A 15 -3.36 8.56 3.40
C PHE A 15 -1.99 8.33 4.02
N LEU A 16 -1.58 9.22 4.92
CA LEU A 16 -0.38 9.07 5.74
C LEU A 16 -0.72 9.35 7.20
N ILE A 17 -0.34 8.43 8.08
CA ILE A 17 -0.59 8.54 9.53
C ILE A 17 0.75 8.77 10.24
N GLY A 18 0.87 9.91 10.92
CA GLY A 18 2.02 10.22 11.76
C GLY A 18 1.75 9.86 13.21
N ILE A 19 2.58 9.02 13.82
CA ILE A 19 2.47 8.64 15.24
C ILE A 19 3.69 9.18 15.96
N ILE A 20 3.49 10.02 16.98
CA ILE A 20 4.58 10.67 17.71
C ILE A 20 4.41 10.47 19.21
N GLY A 21 5.38 9.78 19.82
CA GLY A 21 5.45 9.61 21.27
C GLY A 21 6.37 10.63 21.93
N ASP A 22 7.18 10.16 22.88
CA ASP A 22 8.09 10.97 23.68
C ASP A 22 9.56 10.80 23.25
N ARG A 23 9.75 10.33 22.02
CA ARG A 23 11.06 10.25 21.38
C ARG A 23 11.10 11.22 20.21
N TYR A 24 12.15 12.04 20.19
CA TYR A 24 12.50 12.77 19.00
C TYR A 24 13.01 11.82 17.91
N GLY A 25 13.72 10.78 18.33
CA GLY A 25 14.25 9.74 17.46
C GLY A 25 15.70 9.96 17.05
N TRP A 26 16.26 8.99 16.31
CA TRP A 26 17.68 8.99 15.95
C TRP A 26 18.00 10.07 14.92
N VAL A 27 19.02 10.88 15.20
CA VAL A 27 19.56 11.93 14.31
C VAL A 27 20.76 11.36 13.54
N PRO A 28 20.65 11.15 12.21
CA PRO A 28 21.76 10.65 11.42
C PRO A 28 22.90 11.68 11.27
N PRO A 29 24.15 11.23 11.06
CA PRO A 29 25.25 12.12 10.70
C PRO A 29 24.95 12.91 9.41
N ALA A 30 25.41 14.16 9.34
CA ALA A 30 25.07 15.10 8.25
C ALA A 30 25.34 14.56 6.83
N GLY A 31 26.40 13.77 6.63
CA GLY A 31 26.70 13.15 5.33
C GLY A 31 25.61 12.17 4.85
N ARG A 32 24.97 11.45 5.79
CA ARG A 32 23.89 10.51 5.47
C ARG A 32 22.57 11.24 5.14
N MET A 33 22.32 12.40 5.75
CA MET A 33 21.17 13.26 5.38
C MET A 33 21.33 13.80 3.96
N LYS A 34 22.48 14.42 3.66
CA LYS A 34 22.74 15.02 2.34
C LYS A 34 22.63 14.01 1.20
N ALA A 35 23.08 12.78 1.42
CA ALA A 35 22.96 11.71 0.43
C ALA A 35 21.48 11.42 0.10
N ALA A 36 20.62 11.32 1.12
CA ALA A 36 19.19 11.05 0.93
C ALA A 36 18.45 12.24 0.27
N GLU A 37 18.78 13.47 0.67
CA GLU A 37 18.27 14.71 0.07
C GLU A 37 18.60 14.79 -1.42
N ASN A 38 19.87 14.56 -1.77
CA ASN A 38 20.33 14.60 -3.16
C ASN A 38 19.69 13.52 -4.04
N GLU A 39 19.56 12.29 -3.52
CA GLU A 39 18.96 11.18 -4.29
C GLU A 39 17.47 11.40 -4.59
N LYS A 40 16.75 12.11 -3.71
CA LYS A 40 15.32 12.43 -3.88
C LYS A 40 15.05 13.82 -4.44
N ASN A 41 16.09 14.60 -4.77
CA ASN A 41 15.99 16.02 -5.12
C ASN A 41 15.14 16.82 -4.11
N PHE A 42 15.25 16.45 -2.83
CA PHE A 42 14.51 17.04 -1.73
C PHE A 42 15.44 17.88 -0.87
N ILE A 43 15.16 19.18 -0.75
CA ILE A 43 15.90 20.08 0.13
C ILE A 43 15.10 20.24 1.40
N SER A 44 15.64 19.73 2.50
CA SER A 44 14.94 19.82 3.77
C SER A 44 15.23 21.16 4.47
N THR A 45 14.25 21.66 5.21
CA THR A 45 14.25 23.00 5.82
C THR A 45 14.72 23.00 7.27
N ILE A 46 14.90 21.82 7.87
CA ILE A 46 15.24 21.63 9.28
C ILE A 46 16.62 20.96 9.41
N GLU A 47 17.65 21.66 9.85
CA GLU A 47 18.97 21.01 10.07
C GLU A 47 18.94 20.05 11.27
N ASN A 48 19.82 19.04 11.29
CA ASN A 48 20.02 18.11 12.43
C ASN A 48 18.73 17.42 12.95
N LYS A 49 17.87 16.97 12.05
CA LYS A 49 16.58 16.36 12.39
C LYS A 49 16.66 14.84 12.60
N SER A 50 15.69 14.26 13.30
CA SER A 50 15.60 12.80 13.37
C SER A 50 15.13 12.20 12.04
N ILE A 51 15.35 10.89 11.81
CA ILE A 51 14.80 10.21 10.62
C ILE A 51 13.29 10.43 10.51
N THR A 52 12.54 10.24 11.60
CA THR A 52 11.08 10.41 11.60
C THR A 52 10.68 11.83 11.23
N ALA A 53 11.44 12.84 11.69
CA ALA A 53 11.20 14.22 11.30
C ALA A 53 11.45 14.46 9.79
N LEU A 54 12.43 13.78 9.21
CA LEU A 54 12.71 13.81 7.76
C LEU A 54 11.61 13.13 6.96
N GLU A 55 11.14 11.96 7.40
CA GLU A 55 10.05 11.21 6.77
C GLU A 55 8.75 12.01 6.74
N ILE A 56 8.38 12.65 7.86
CA ILE A 56 7.19 13.51 7.94
C ILE A 56 7.37 14.78 7.10
N GLU A 57 8.56 15.38 7.08
CA GLU A 57 8.77 16.57 6.26
C GLU A 57 8.65 16.26 4.77
N TYR A 58 9.32 15.20 4.31
CA TYR A 58 9.26 14.74 2.93
C TYR A 58 7.85 14.29 2.52
N GLY A 59 7.24 13.42 3.34
CA GLY A 59 5.95 12.82 3.04
C GLY A 59 4.77 13.75 3.22
N VAL A 60 4.84 14.70 4.15
CA VAL A 60 3.68 15.52 4.54
C VAL A 60 3.96 17.00 4.39
N LEU A 61 4.97 17.54 5.06
CA LEU A 61 5.13 19.00 5.18
C LEU A 61 5.53 19.67 3.86
N ALA A 62 6.21 18.94 2.97
CA ALA A 62 6.60 19.40 1.65
C ALA A 62 5.53 19.17 0.57
N ASN A 63 4.45 18.45 0.88
CA ASN A 63 3.41 18.08 -0.08
C ASN A 63 2.02 18.49 0.44
N THR A 64 1.51 19.62 -0.04
CA THR A 64 0.22 20.18 0.38
C THR A 64 -0.97 19.23 0.16
N GLU A 65 -0.97 18.44 -0.92
CA GLU A 65 -2.05 17.48 -1.16
C GLU A 65 -2.00 16.31 -0.20
N GLN A 66 -0.80 15.76 0.06
CA GLN A 66 -0.62 14.71 1.06
C GLN A 66 -0.97 15.22 2.46
N MET A 67 -0.63 16.47 2.77
CA MET A 67 -0.95 17.12 4.05
C MET A 67 -2.45 17.20 4.34
N LYS A 68 -3.30 17.38 3.31
CA LYS A 68 -4.76 17.36 3.49
C LYS A 68 -5.25 15.99 3.99
N ARG A 69 -4.62 14.92 3.51
CA ARG A 69 -4.95 13.51 3.75
C ARG A 69 -4.09 12.85 4.82
N SER A 70 -3.40 13.67 5.62
CA SER A 70 -2.57 13.19 6.72
C SER A 70 -3.22 13.48 8.05
N ARG A 71 -3.06 12.57 9.02
CA ARG A 71 -3.48 12.74 10.41
C ARG A 71 -2.33 12.40 11.34
N PHE A 72 -2.22 13.13 12.44
CA PHE A 72 -1.20 12.93 13.44
C PHE A 72 -1.81 12.52 14.78
N TYR A 73 -1.13 11.60 15.44
CA TYR A 73 -1.55 11.05 16.72
C TYR A 73 -0.37 11.18 17.69
N PHE A 74 -0.50 12.10 18.63
CA PHE A 74 0.47 12.30 19.70
C PHE A 74 0.08 11.41 20.86
N ARG A 75 0.99 10.55 21.29
CA ARG A 75 0.76 9.73 22.47
C ARG A 75 0.81 10.62 23.71
N ALA A 76 -0.17 10.49 24.60
CA ALA A 76 -0.06 11.04 25.94
C ALA A 76 1.16 10.43 26.65
N PRO A 77 1.83 11.17 27.55
CA PRO A 77 2.96 10.63 28.28
C PRO A 77 2.61 9.34 29.03
N LEU A 78 3.46 8.33 28.91
CA LEU A 78 3.32 7.11 29.68
C LEU A 78 3.72 7.34 31.14
N ASN A 79 3.25 6.48 32.04
CA ASN A 79 3.72 6.52 33.42
C ASN A 79 5.11 5.87 33.53
N TYR A 80 6.15 6.66 33.26
CA TYR A 80 7.54 6.20 33.26
C TYR A 80 8.04 5.76 34.64
N ASP A 81 7.49 6.32 35.72
CA ASP A 81 7.84 5.94 37.10
C ASP A 81 7.44 4.50 37.44
N GLN A 82 6.46 3.95 36.73
CA GLN A 82 6.03 2.55 36.86
C GLN A 82 6.75 1.62 35.88
N MET A 83 7.74 2.10 35.13
CA MET A 83 8.49 1.31 34.15
C MET A 83 9.90 1.02 34.65
N PRO A 84 10.43 -0.19 34.39
CA PRO A 84 11.86 -0.44 34.51
C PRO A 84 12.66 0.53 33.62
N ALA A 85 13.80 1.02 34.11
CA ALA A 85 14.61 2.02 33.41
C ALA A 85 14.98 1.61 31.97
N ASP A 86 15.30 0.32 31.76
CA ASP A 86 15.61 -0.22 30.43
C ASP A 86 14.44 -0.18 29.46
N ARG A 87 13.21 -0.18 29.96
CA ARG A 87 12.00 -0.04 29.14
C ARG A 87 11.65 1.44 28.95
N ALA A 88 11.77 2.27 29.98
CA ALA A 88 11.48 3.69 29.89
C ALA A 88 12.32 4.39 28.81
N LYS A 89 13.61 4.06 28.69
CA LYS A 89 14.51 4.61 27.66
C LYS A 89 14.12 4.24 26.21
N GLU A 90 13.35 3.18 26.00
CA GLU A 90 12.84 2.79 24.68
C GLU A 90 11.68 3.66 24.21
N PHE A 91 10.95 4.27 25.15
CA PHE A 91 9.72 5.03 24.91
C PHE A 91 9.85 6.54 25.08
N SER A 92 10.90 7.00 25.77
CA SER A 92 11.20 8.42 25.98
C SER A 92 12.70 8.69 26.00
N ASP A 93 13.14 9.67 25.21
CA ASP A 93 14.57 10.05 25.13
C ASP A 93 15.05 10.69 26.45
N MET A 94 14.14 11.27 27.26
CA MET A 94 14.44 11.80 28.61
C MET A 94 14.88 10.72 29.60
N HIS A 95 14.49 9.47 29.36
CA HIS A 95 14.88 8.32 30.19
C HIS A 95 16.12 7.60 29.64
N ASN A 96 16.67 8.04 28.51
CA ASN A 96 17.88 7.46 27.95
C ASN A 96 19.14 8.21 28.44
N PRO A 97 20.03 7.59 29.23
CA PRO A 97 21.24 8.24 29.73
C PRO A 97 22.31 8.48 28.66
N GLU A 98 22.21 7.84 27.49
CA GLU A 98 23.18 7.97 26.40
C GLU A 98 22.92 9.17 25.48
N LEU A 99 21.80 9.86 25.68
CA LEU A 99 21.35 10.97 24.83
C LEU A 99 21.46 12.31 25.55
N ASP A 100 21.61 13.36 24.75
CA ASP A 100 21.40 14.73 25.19
C ASP A 100 19.89 14.96 25.35
N LYS A 101 19.43 14.89 26.60
CA LYS A 101 18.02 14.94 26.98
C LYS A 101 17.39 16.30 26.68
N ASP A 102 18.09 17.38 27.03
CA ASP A 102 17.63 18.75 26.82
C ASP A 102 17.49 19.03 25.33
N PHE A 103 18.46 18.59 24.53
CA PHE A 103 18.37 18.67 23.07
C PHE A 103 17.16 17.90 22.53
N ALA A 104 17.00 16.63 22.92
CA ALA A 104 15.92 15.78 22.41
C ALA A 104 14.53 16.33 22.78
N GLU A 105 14.34 16.78 24.03
CA GLU A 105 13.08 17.34 24.51
C GLU A 105 12.73 18.65 23.78
N GLN A 106 13.67 19.60 23.73
CA GLN A 106 13.45 20.87 23.04
C GLN A 106 13.09 20.65 21.56
N ARG A 107 13.78 19.71 20.90
CA ARG A 107 13.54 19.37 19.50
C ARG A 107 12.18 18.69 19.30
N LEU A 108 11.79 17.78 20.18
CA LEU A 108 10.48 17.13 20.11
C LEU A 108 9.34 18.12 20.33
N VAL A 109 9.45 18.99 21.33
CA VAL A 109 8.44 20.03 21.62
C VAL A 109 8.30 20.99 20.44
N ALA A 110 9.42 21.51 19.92
CA ALA A 110 9.41 22.38 18.76
C ALA A 110 8.83 21.69 17.52
N TYR A 111 9.10 20.39 17.35
CA TYR A 111 8.61 19.64 16.19
C TYR A 111 7.11 19.32 16.27
N LYS A 112 6.59 18.92 17.44
CA LYS A 112 5.15 18.78 17.67
C LYS A 112 4.42 20.10 17.40
N ALA A 113 4.98 21.23 17.86
CA ALA A 113 4.42 22.56 17.59
C ALA A 113 4.44 22.91 16.08
N LEU A 114 5.53 22.60 15.37
CA LEU A 114 5.62 22.80 13.93
C LEU A 114 4.56 22.00 13.16
N ILE A 115 4.34 20.74 13.52
CA ILE A 115 3.32 19.88 12.90
C ILE A 115 1.94 20.49 13.10
N VAL A 116 1.59 20.88 14.33
CA VAL A 116 0.30 21.53 14.62
C VAL A 116 0.12 22.81 13.80
N ALA A 117 1.17 23.63 13.71
CA ALA A 117 1.13 24.90 12.97
C ALA A 117 0.99 24.72 11.45
N LYS A 118 1.59 23.67 10.88
CA LYS A 118 1.57 23.41 9.43
C LYS A 118 0.34 22.62 8.99
N VAL A 119 0.00 21.58 9.73
CA VAL A 119 -1.03 20.60 9.34
C VAL A 119 -2.42 21.05 9.78
N GLY A 120 -2.52 21.81 10.88
CA GLY A 120 -3.77 22.23 11.50
C GLY A 120 -4.11 21.40 12.74
N LYS A 121 -4.56 22.07 13.81
CA LYS A 121 -4.89 21.42 15.10
C LYS A 121 -6.03 20.40 14.96
N GLU A 122 -6.92 20.58 14.01
CA GLU A 122 -8.04 19.69 13.72
C GLU A 122 -7.63 18.31 13.16
N LYS A 123 -6.37 18.16 12.74
CA LYS A 123 -5.80 16.91 12.22
C LYS A 123 -4.78 16.28 13.16
N VAL A 124 -4.57 16.88 14.33
CA VAL A 124 -3.65 16.40 15.37
C VAL A 124 -4.48 15.96 16.57
N PHE A 125 -4.40 14.67 16.88
CA PHE A 125 -5.12 14.05 17.98
C PHE A 125 -4.15 13.59 19.04
N GLU A 126 -4.60 13.58 20.30
CA GLU A 126 -3.89 12.94 21.39
C GLU A 126 -4.55 11.61 21.73
N TYR A 127 -3.78 10.59 22.11
CA TYR A 127 -4.34 9.30 22.56
C TYR A 127 -3.63 8.78 23.82
N SER A 128 -4.40 8.17 24.74
CA SER A 128 -3.88 7.66 26.03
C SER A 128 -3.38 6.22 25.97
N ASP A 129 -4.01 5.39 25.14
CA ASP A 129 -3.77 3.96 25.05
C ASP A 129 -4.11 3.42 23.65
N LEU A 130 -3.93 2.13 23.45
CA LEU A 130 -4.10 1.50 22.13
C LEU A 130 -5.57 1.41 21.69
N ASP A 131 -6.51 1.30 22.63
CA ASP A 131 -7.93 1.22 22.28
C ASP A 131 -8.45 2.59 21.87
N ASP A 132 -8.06 3.64 22.59
CA ASP A 132 -8.33 5.03 22.20
C ASP A 132 -7.67 5.37 20.86
N PHE A 133 -6.40 5.00 20.67
CA PHE A 133 -5.71 5.18 19.39
C PHE A 133 -6.46 4.52 18.24
N LYS A 134 -6.84 3.24 18.41
CA LYS A 134 -7.59 2.48 17.41
C LYS A 134 -8.91 3.16 17.07
N GLN A 135 -9.67 3.58 18.07
CA GLN A 135 -10.94 4.26 17.89
C GLN A 135 -10.76 5.56 17.10
N LYS A 136 -9.81 6.41 17.50
CA LYS A 136 -9.56 7.68 16.81
C LYS A 136 -9.06 7.50 15.38
N VAL A 137 -8.16 6.54 15.13
CA VAL A 137 -7.72 6.24 13.76
C VAL A 137 -8.89 5.78 12.91
N LEU A 138 -9.68 4.82 13.41
CA LEU A 138 -10.84 4.31 12.69
C LEU A 138 -11.83 5.42 12.36
N GLU A 139 -12.22 6.22 13.35
CA GLU A 139 -13.19 7.29 13.18
C GLU A 139 -12.73 8.34 12.14
N GLN A 140 -11.47 8.78 12.22
CA GLN A 140 -10.96 9.83 11.35
C GLN A 140 -10.77 9.35 9.90
N ILE A 141 -10.20 8.16 9.71
CA ILE A 141 -10.01 7.60 8.37
C ILE A 141 -11.36 7.22 7.76
N TRP A 142 -12.28 6.66 8.56
CA TRP A 142 -13.62 6.31 8.09
C TRP A 142 -14.41 7.55 7.67
N SER A 143 -14.39 8.61 8.49
CA SER A 143 -15.09 9.85 8.15
C SER A 143 -14.56 10.50 6.88
N GLU A 144 -13.25 10.41 6.62
CA GLU A 144 -12.65 10.96 5.41
C GLU A 144 -13.00 10.13 4.18
N LEU A 145 -12.91 8.80 4.28
CA LEU A 145 -13.34 7.89 3.23
C LEU A 145 -14.83 8.10 2.90
N ASP A 146 -15.69 8.12 3.91
CA ASP A 146 -17.14 8.31 3.73
C ASP A 146 -17.44 9.65 3.06
N ALA A 147 -16.78 10.74 3.49
CA ALA A 147 -16.95 12.04 2.86
C ALA A 147 -16.54 12.08 1.37
N GLU A 148 -15.54 11.28 0.98
CA GLU A 148 -15.05 11.19 -0.40
C GLU A 148 -15.85 10.22 -1.27
N THR A 149 -16.42 9.18 -0.66
CA THR A 149 -17.16 8.13 -1.38
C THR A 149 -18.67 8.31 -1.34
N LYS A 150 -19.22 9.19 -0.50
CA LYS A 150 -20.68 9.36 -0.31
C LYS A 150 -21.45 9.63 -1.61
N ASP A 151 -20.84 10.38 -2.54
CA ASP A 151 -21.45 10.77 -3.81
C ASP A 151 -21.01 9.83 -4.96
N GLN A 152 -20.14 8.86 -4.67
CA GLN A 152 -19.72 7.85 -5.64
C GLN A 152 -20.81 6.79 -5.75
N GLU A 153 -21.14 6.40 -6.98
CA GLU A 153 -22.02 5.26 -7.20
C GLU A 153 -21.37 3.99 -6.64
N ASP A 154 -22.15 3.16 -5.94
CA ASP A 154 -21.68 1.86 -5.47
C ASP A 154 -21.36 0.94 -6.67
N GLN A 155 -20.09 0.91 -7.03
CA GLN A 155 -19.55 0.08 -8.12
C GLN A 155 -19.27 -1.36 -7.68
N ARG A 156 -19.50 -1.73 -6.41
CA ARG A 156 -19.29 -3.10 -5.95
C ARG A 156 -20.14 -4.06 -6.76
N PRO A 157 -19.64 -5.29 -7.01
CA PRO A 157 -20.39 -6.28 -7.77
C PRO A 157 -21.70 -6.62 -7.06
N LYS A 158 -22.82 -6.18 -7.66
CA LYS A 158 -24.18 -6.39 -7.15
C LYS A 158 -24.65 -7.85 -7.26
N THR A 159 -23.97 -8.65 -8.07
CA THR A 159 -24.26 -10.08 -8.27
C THR A 159 -23.02 -10.92 -7.99
N TRP A 160 -23.22 -12.19 -7.63
CA TRP A 160 -22.08 -13.08 -7.39
C TRP A 160 -21.28 -13.33 -8.69
N GLN A 161 -21.91 -13.31 -9.87
CA GLN A 161 -21.24 -13.44 -11.16
C GLN A 161 -20.27 -12.29 -11.41
N LYS A 162 -20.71 -11.04 -11.17
CA LYS A 162 -19.83 -9.87 -11.25
C LYS A 162 -18.68 -9.96 -10.25
N LYS A 163 -18.92 -10.52 -9.07
CA LYS A 163 -17.89 -10.73 -8.06
C LYS A 163 -16.84 -11.76 -8.51
N GLU A 164 -17.28 -12.87 -9.10
CA GLU A 164 -16.36 -13.87 -9.67
C GLU A 164 -15.55 -13.33 -10.84
N ARG A 165 -16.15 -12.47 -11.68
CA ARG A 165 -15.43 -11.76 -12.74
C ARG A 165 -14.36 -10.83 -12.18
N LEU A 166 -14.67 -10.08 -11.12
CA LEU A 166 -13.70 -9.23 -10.44
C LEU A 166 -12.53 -10.05 -9.87
N PHE A 167 -12.79 -11.21 -9.25
CA PHE A 167 -11.72 -12.10 -8.79
C PHE A 167 -10.82 -12.59 -9.94
N LEU A 168 -11.39 -12.88 -11.10
CA LEU A 168 -10.61 -13.25 -12.28
C LEU A 168 -9.77 -12.09 -12.80
N GLU A 169 -10.33 -10.88 -12.87
CA GLU A 169 -9.62 -9.65 -13.26
C GLU A 169 -8.45 -9.36 -12.30
N GLU A 170 -8.68 -9.38 -10.99
CA GLU A 170 -7.63 -9.21 -9.97
C GLU A 170 -6.53 -10.27 -10.12
N PHE A 171 -6.92 -11.54 -10.28
CA PHE A 171 -5.97 -12.63 -10.49
C PHE A 171 -5.11 -12.43 -11.74
N ILE A 172 -5.69 -11.94 -12.82
CA ILE A 172 -4.97 -11.65 -14.08
C ILE A 172 -4.03 -10.47 -13.90
N GLU A 173 -4.47 -9.38 -13.26
CA GLU A 173 -3.67 -8.20 -13.00
C GLU A 173 -2.44 -8.55 -12.15
N GLU A 174 -2.64 -9.14 -10.97
CA GLU A 174 -1.57 -9.50 -10.03
C GLU A 174 -0.51 -10.39 -10.67
N ARG A 175 -0.94 -11.36 -11.48
CA ARG A 175 -0.02 -12.32 -12.11
C ARG A 175 0.68 -11.79 -13.35
N THR A 176 0.31 -10.61 -13.84
CA THR A 176 0.99 -9.97 -14.97
C THR A 176 2.08 -8.99 -14.52
N ILE A 177 2.01 -8.42 -13.31
CA ILE A 177 2.90 -7.33 -12.84
C ILE A 177 4.40 -7.61 -13.09
N ALA A 178 4.86 -8.83 -12.84
CA ALA A 178 6.26 -9.20 -12.98
C ALA A 178 6.51 -10.26 -14.07
N PHE A 179 5.57 -10.43 -15.01
CA PHE A 179 5.73 -11.42 -16.09
C PHE A 179 6.80 -10.96 -17.09
N SER A 180 7.77 -11.83 -17.40
CA SER A 180 8.81 -11.56 -18.39
C SER A 180 9.19 -12.81 -19.20
N GLY A 181 9.51 -12.63 -20.48
CA GLY A 181 9.93 -13.69 -21.39
C GLY A 181 8.77 -14.54 -21.94
N ARG A 182 9.11 -15.74 -22.47
CA ARG A 182 8.16 -16.72 -23.06
C ARG A 182 7.33 -16.18 -24.24
N GLU A 183 7.86 -15.20 -24.97
CA GLU A 183 7.19 -14.60 -26.12
C GLU A 183 6.92 -15.62 -27.23
N ASP A 184 7.82 -16.58 -27.42
CA ASP A 184 7.66 -17.72 -28.33
C ASP A 184 6.42 -18.56 -27.97
N VAL A 185 6.25 -18.87 -26.68
CA VAL A 185 5.10 -19.65 -26.19
C VAL A 185 3.81 -18.85 -26.31
N ILE A 186 3.83 -17.56 -25.96
CA ILE A 186 2.65 -16.69 -26.09
C ILE A 186 2.22 -16.58 -27.55
N ASN A 187 3.15 -16.32 -28.46
CA ASN A 187 2.85 -16.21 -29.89
C ASN A 187 2.28 -17.51 -30.43
N HIS A 188 2.85 -18.66 -30.06
CA HIS A 188 2.31 -19.96 -30.46
C HIS A 188 0.86 -20.18 -29.97
N LEU A 189 0.55 -19.80 -28.73
CA LEU A 189 -0.81 -19.90 -28.17
C LEU A 189 -1.79 -18.93 -28.84
N LYS A 190 -1.34 -17.72 -29.19
CA LYS A 190 -2.13 -16.75 -29.95
C LYS A 190 -2.43 -17.25 -31.35
N ASP A 191 -1.45 -17.83 -32.03
CA ASP A 191 -1.62 -18.39 -33.37
C ASP A 191 -2.60 -19.57 -33.34
N PHE A 192 -2.48 -20.44 -32.32
CA PHE A 192 -3.44 -21.51 -32.10
C PHE A 192 -4.86 -20.98 -31.87
N ALA A 193 -5.05 -19.96 -31.03
CA ALA A 193 -6.36 -19.38 -30.75
C ALA A 193 -7.02 -18.77 -32.00
N LYS A 194 -6.24 -18.38 -33.02
CA LYS A 194 -6.71 -17.86 -34.31
C LYS A 194 -6.83 -18.93 -35.40
N SER A 195 -6.36 -20.14 -35.13
CA SER A 195 -6.37 -21.23 -36.12
C SER A 195 -7.79 -21.79 -36.32
N PRO A 196 -8.10 -22.37 -37.50
CA PRO A 196 -9.40 -22.98 -37.75
C PRO A 196 -9.72 -24.08 -36.73
N ALA A 197 -10.95 -24.05 -36.22
CA ALA A 197 -11.44 -25.08 -35.32
C ALA A 197 -11.59 -26.42 -36.08
N GLY A 198 -11.04 -27.49 -35.50
CA GLY A 198 -11.14 -28.86 -36.00
C GLY A 198 -11.12 -29.85 -34.84
N TYR A 199 -11.60 -31.07 -35.08
CA TYR A 199 -11.65 -32.11 -34.03
C TYR A 199 -10.27 -32.41 -33.46
N ASP A 200 -9.26 -32.47 -34.33
CA ASP A 200 -7.86 -32.69 -33.96
C ASP A 200 -7.14 -31.43 -33.42
N ASN A 201 -7.81 -30.28 -33.47
CA ASN A 201 -7.27 -28.96 -33.10
C ASN A 201 -8.17 -28.25 -32.07
N CYS A 202 -8.84 -29.01 -31.20
CA CYS A 202 -9.87 -28.50 -30.29
C CYS A 202 -9.33 -27.95 -28.95
N GLY A 203 -8.03 -28.12 -28.66
CA GLY A 203 -7.42 -27.53 -27.47
C GLY A 203 -5.91 -27.78 -27.35
N LEU A 204 -5.26 -26.97 -26.51
CA LEU A 204 -3.86 -27.15 -26.09
C LEU A 204 -3.78 -27.31 -24.58
N SER A 205 -2.83 -28.12 -24.13
CA SER A 205 -2.51 -28.27 -22.70
C SER A 205 -1.10 -27.76 -22.43
N ILE A 206 -0.98 -26.82 -21.50
CA ILE A 206 0.30 -26.33 -21.02
C ILE A 206 0.64 -27.06 -19.73
N THR A 207 1.71 -27.85 -19.77
CA THR A 207 2.18 -28.61 -18.62
C THR A 207 3.49 -28.04 -18.08
N GLY A 208 3.80 -28.37 -16.83
CA GLY A 208 5.03 -27.94 -16.17
C GLY A 208 4.91 -28.05 -14.65
N GLU A 209 6.05 -28.06 -13.98
CA GLU A 209 6.13 -28.22 -12.52
C GLU A 209 5.38 -27.11 -11.76
N SER A 210 5.04 -27.38 -10.50
CA SER A 210 4.45 -26.34 -9.63
C SER A 210 5.40 -25.14 -9.53
N GLY A 211 4.85 -23.92 -9.55
CA GLY A 211 5.66 -22.69 -9.53
C GLY A 211 6.31 -22.30 -10.86
N SER A 212 6.18 -23.09 -11.94
CA SER A 212 6.78 -22.78 -13.25
C SER A 212 6.19 -21.55 -13.97
N GLY A 213 5.15 -20.93 -13.39
CA GLY A 213 4.51 -19.72 -13.93
C GLY A 213 3.31 -19.95 -14.85
N LYS A 214 2.70 -21.15 -14.86
CA LYS A 214 1.53 -21.48 -15.71
C LYS A 214 0.37 -20.47 -15.55
N SER A 215 0.02 -20.14 -14.31
CA SER A 215 -1.04 -19.15 -14.01
C SER A 215 -0.69 -17.74 -14.51
N ALA A 216 0.59 -17.36 -14.43
CA ALA A 216 1.07 -16.08 -14.94
C ALA A 216 1.09 -16.05 -16.48
N LEU A 217 1.43 -17.17 -17.12
CA LEU A 217 1.31 -17.33 -18.56
C LEU A 217 -0.15 -17.24 -19.03
N PHE A 218 -1.08 -17.88 -18.31
CA PHE A 218 -2.52 -17.75 -18.56
C PHE A 218 -2.98 -16.29 -18.46
N ALA A 219 -2.62 -15.59 -17.38
CA ALA A 219 -2.97 -14.18 -17.19
C ALA A 219 -2.42 -13.28 -18.30
N LYS A 220 -1.16 -13.50 -18.70
CA LYS A 220 -0.53 -12.78 -19.79
C LYS A 220 -1.20 -13.08 -21.13
N LEU A 221 -1.46 -14.35 -21.44
CA LEU A 221 -2.15 -14.76 -22.67
C LEU A 221 -3.53 -14.11 -22.76
N HIS A 222 -4.30 -14.10 -21.66
CA HIS A 222 -5.60 -13.45 -21.59
C HIS A 222 -5.52 -11.98 -22.02
N LYS A 223 -4.59 -11.22 -21.43
CA LYS A 223 -4.39 -9.81 -21.80
C LYS A 223 -3.96 -9.63 -23.25
N GLU A 224 -3.16 -10.53 -23.80
CA GLU A 224 -2.74 -10.44 -25.20
C GLU A 224 -3.87 -10.81 -26.18
N LEU A 225 -4.74 -11.77 -25.84
CA LEU A 225 -5.90 -12.13 -26.66
C LEU A 225 -6.99 -11.05 -26.62
N GLN A 226 -7.16 -10.33 -25.50
CA GLN A 226 -8.09 -9.20 -25.41
C GLN A 226 -7.73 -8.02 -26.32
N LYS A 227 -6.47 -7.90 -26.76
CA LYS A 227 -6.05 -6.89 -27.74
C LYS A 227 -6.41 -7.27 -29.18
N GLU A 228 -6.80 -8.52 -29.40
CA GLU A 228 -7.18 -9.06 -30.70
C GLU A 228 -8.70 -8.97 -30.85
N ASN A 229 -9.20 -9.09 -32.08
CA ASN A 229 -10.65 -9.13 -32.34
C ASN A 229 -11.23 -10.54 -32.05
N LEU A 230 -11.04 -11.03 -30.82
CA LEU A 230 -11.47 -12.33 -30.35
C LEU A 230 -12.40 -12.15 -29.14
N PHE A 231 -13.47 -12.95 -29.10
CA PHE A 231 -14.29 -13.07 -27.90
C PHE A 231 -13.67 -14.13 -26.99
N VAL A 232 -13.11 -13.70 -25.86
CA VAL A 232 -12.35 -14.56 -24.95
C VAL A 232 -13.22 -14.89 -23.72
N LEU A 233 -13.56 -16.17 -23.57
CA LEU A 233 -14.10 -16.71 -22.32
C LEU A 233 -12.96 -17.29 -21.49
N ALA A 234 -12.83 -16.80 -20.26
CA ALA A 234 -11.72 -17.16 -19.39
C ALA A 234 -12.22 -17.66 -18.03
N HIS A 235 -11.42 -18.53 -17.42
CA HIS A 235 -11.71 -19.07 -16.11
C HIS A 235 -10.44 -19.58 -15.43
N ALA A 236 -10.32 -19.34 -14.12
CA ALA A 236 -9.27 -19.89 -13.28
C ALA A 236 -9.87 -20.54 -12.04
N ALA A 237 -9.68 -21.85 -11.89
CA ALA A 237 -10.08 -22.58 -10.70
C ALA A 237 -9.19 -22.19 -9.50
N GLY A 238 -9.75 -22.25 -8.29
CA GLY A 238 -9.02 -21.99 -7.04
C GLY A 238 -8.82 -20.52 -6.68
N ILE A 239 -9.30 -19.57 -7.48
CA ILE A 239 -9.24 -18.13 -7.16
C ILE A 239 -10.35 -17.69 -6.19
N SER A 240 -11.41 -18.50 -6.06
CA SER A 240 -12.51 -18.27 -5.10
C SER A 240 -13.10 -19.61 -4.66
N LEU A 241 -14.01 -19.58 -3.67
CA LEU A 241 -14.79 -20.78 -3.29
C LEU A 241 -15.71 -21.26 -4.43
N ARG A 242 -16.22 -20.35 -5.26
CA ARG A 242 -17.18 -20.66 -6.33
C ARG A 242 -16.51 -21.04 -7.64
N SER A 243 -15.28 -20.61 -7.86
CA SER A 243 -14.55 -20.87 -9.11
C SER A 243 -14.16 -22.33 -9.30
N ASN A 244 -14.32 -23.18 -8.28
CA ASN A 244 -14.11 -24.62 -8.43
C ASN A 244 -15.32 -25.36 -9.02
N SER A 245 -16.45 -24.67 -9.27
CA SER A 245 -17.65 -25.27 -9.83
C SER A 245 -17.76 -25.04 -11.33
N LEU A 246 -17.85 -26.14 -12.08
CA LEU A 246 -18.12 -26.12 -13.53
C LEU A 246 -19.45 -25.43 -13.85
N GLU A 247 -20.49 -25.67 -13.04
CA GLU A 247 -21.80 -25.05 -13.25
C GLU A 247 -21.74 -23.52 -13.09
N ASN A 248 -20.98 -23.02 -12.11
CA ASN A 248 -20.79 -21.58 -11.92
C ASN A 248 -20.01 -20.97 -13.08
N MET A 249 -18.95 -21.63 -13.55
CA MET A 249 -18.19 -21.22 -14.73
C MET A 249 -19.10 -21.08 -15.96
N LEU A 250 -19.88 -22.11 -16.27
CA LEU A 250 -20.79 -22.10 -17.40
C LEU A 250 -21.87 -21.01 -17.26
N THR A 251 -22.38 -20.79 -16.05
CA THR A 251 -23.35 -19.71 -15.77
C THR A 251 -22.78 -18.34 -16.09
N ILE A 252 -21.52 -18.07 -15.70
CA ILE A 252 -20.82 -16.82 -16.02
C ILE A 252 -20.64 -16.69 -17.53
N TRP A 253 -20.15 -17.73 -18.22
CA TRP A 253 -19.93 -17.70 -19.66
C TRP A 253 -21.22 -17.51 -20.47
N ILE A 254 -22.33 -18.11 -20.04
CA ILE A 254 -23.64 -17.90 -20.67
C ILE A 254 -24.09 -16.45 -20.51
N GLU A 255 -23.79 -15.80 -19.38
CA GLU A 255 -24.09 -14.38 -19.16
C GLU A 255 -23.20 -13.48 -20.03
N GLU A 256 -21.94 -13.84 -20.24
CA GLU A 256 -20.99 -13.10 -21.09
C GLU A 256 -21.30 -13.21 -22.59
N LEU A 257 -21.90 -14.33 -23.02
CA LEU A 257 -22.29 -14.58 -24.41
C LEU A 257 -23.61 -13.90 -24.82
N ARG A 258 -24.36 -13.31 -23.89
CA ARG A 258 -25.61 -12.59 -24.15
C ARG A 258 -25.36 -11.14 -24.55
#